data_AF-A0A3L7URP8-F1
#
_entry.id   AF-A0A3L7URP8-F1
#
_cell.length_a   1.000
_cell.length_b   1.000
_cell.length_c   1.000
_cell.angle_alpha   90.00
_cell.angle_beta   90.00
_cell.angle_gamma   90.00
#
_symmetry.space_group_name_H-M   'P 1'
#
loop_
_entity.id
_entity.type
_entity.pdbx_description
1 polymer ?
#
loop_
_entity_poly.entity_id
_entity_poly.type
_entity_poly.pdbx_seq_one_letter_code
_entity_poly.pdbx_strand_id
1 'polypeptide(L)'
;MISEYTATKLCRSRPLLEILQSLDYVAWWHISSYFNPANFFGNMQNVFQAFQPEANLLCFHKETAADLVGFPQVTGLDDDWRKAIARC
;
A
#
# COMPACT_ATOMS: atom_id res chain seq x y z
N MET A 1 12.83 2.62 -19.17
CA MET A 1 12.83 1.42 -18.32
C MET A 1 11.51 1.39 -17.59
N ILE A 2 10.65 0.43 -17.91
CA ILE A 2 9.41 0.23 -17.19
C ILE A 2 9.80 -0.55 -15.93
N SER A 3 9.81 0.12 -14.78
CA SER A 3 9.96 -0.56 -13.49
C SER A 3 8.70 -1.40 -13.28
N GLU A 4 8.84 -2.72 -13.27
CA GLU A 4 7.75 -3.62 -12.88
C GLU A 4 7.42 -3.35 -11.41
N TYR A 5 6.20 -2.89 -11.12
CA TYR A 5 5.67 -2.81 -9.77
C TYR A 5 4.57 -3.86 -9.63
N THR A 6 4.53 -4.54 -8.47
CA THR A 6 3.44 -5.45 -8.12
C THR A 6 2.69 -4.87 -6.93
N ALA A 7 1.37 -4.70 -7.06
CA ALA A 7 0.50 -4.30 -5.96
C ALA A 7 -0.38 -5.48 -5.52
N THR A 8 -0.26 -5.88 -4.25
CA THR A 8 -1.06 -6.96 -3.66
C THR A 8 -1.92 -6.40 -2.53
N LYS A 9 -3.23 -6.67 -2.56
CA LYS A 9 -4.17 -6.31 -1.48
C LYS A 9 -3.88 -7.18 -0.26
N LEU A 10 -3.38 -6.58 0.82
CA LEU A 10 -2.88 -7.35 1.96
C LEU A 10 -3.38 -6.84 3.31
N CYS A 11 -4.01 -7.74 4.07
CA CYS A 11 -4.19 -7.61 5.52
C CYS A 11 -3.25 -8.60 6.19
N ARG A 12 -2.08 -8.15 6.66
CA ARG A 12 -1.16 -8.91 7.54
C ARG A 12 -0.71 -10.28 7.01
N SER A 13 0.15 -10.31 6.00
CA SER A 13 0.85 -11.55 5.60
C SER A 13 2.34 -11.46 5.88
N ARG A 14 2.74 -11.97 7.05
CA ARG A 14 4.15 -12.15 7.42
C ARG A 14 4.93 -12.97 6.38
N PRO A 15 4.43 -14.11 5.87
CA PRO A 15 5.16 -14.88 4.85
C PRO A 15 5.44 -14.08 3.57
N LEU A 16 4.53 -13.19 3.16
CA LEU A 16 4.78 -12.33 2.00
C LEU A 16 5.89 -11.32 2.29
N LEU A 17 5.87 -10.69 3.46
CA LEU A 17 6.92 -9.74 3.85
C LEU A 17 8.28 -10.43 4.00
N GLU A 18 8.32 -11.68 4.47
CA GLU A 18 9.53 -12.50 4.52
C GLU A 18 10.09 -12.79 3.12
N ILE A 19 9.23 -13.12 2.15
CA ILE A 19 9.64 -13.33 0.75
C ILE A 19 10.13 -12.02 0.12
N LEU A 20 9.45 -10.90 0.34
CA LEU A 20 9.87 -9.61 -0.21
C LEU A 20 11.24 -9.20 0.35
N GLN A 21 11.47 -9.37 1.66
CA GLN A 21 12.77 -9.12 2.27
C GLN A 21 13.85 -10.06 1.73
N SER A 22 13.56 -11.36 1.53
CA SER A 22 14.55 -12.32 1.02
C SER A 22 14.91 -12.08 -0.45
N LEU A 23 14.04 -11.42 -1.20
CA LEU A 23 14.25 -10.99 -2.59
C LEU A 23 14.79 -9.56 -2.70
N ASP A 24 15.24 -8.94 -1.60
CA ASP A 24 15.78 -7.58 -1.59
C ASP A 24 14.78 -6.50 -2.06
N TYR A 25 13.48 -6.71 -1.83
CA TYR A 25 12.45 -5.69 -2.06
C TYR A 25 12.26 -4.81 -0.83
N VAL A 26 12.14 -3.51 -1.09
CA VAL A 26 11.64 -2.51 -0.14
C VAL A 26 10.16 -2.28 -0.43
N ALA A 27 9.36 -2.14 0.62
CA ALA A 27 7.92 -2.03 0.52
C ALA A 27 7.36 -0.79 1.24
N TRP A 28 6.28 -0.24 0.69
CA TRP A 28 5.52 0.88 1.22
C TRP A 28 4.02 0.59 1.18
N TRP A 29 3.27 1.18 2.10
CA TRP A 29 1.82 1.09 2.12
C TRP A 29 1.20 2.15 1.20
N HIS A 30 0.37 1.69 0.25
CA HIS A 30 -0.54 2.53 -0.53
C HIS A 30 -1.93 2.41 0.08
N ILE A 31 -2.42 3.51 0.66
CA ILE A 31 -3.69 3.54 1.40
C ILE A 31 -4.57 4.62 0.79
N SER A 32 -5.78 4.24 0.35
CA SER A 32 -6.70 5.17 -0.31
C SER A 32 -8.16 4.89 0.01
N SER A 33 -8.98 5.94 -0.06
CA SER A 33 -10.44 5.81 0.02
C SER A 33 -10.98 5.24 -1.29
N TYR A 34 -11.90 4.29 -1.19
CA TYR A 34 -12.65 3.79 -2.36
C TYR A 34 -13.61 4.83 -2.95
N PHE A 35 -13.96 5.86 -2.18
CA PHE A 35 -14.83 6.93 -2.63
C PHE A 35 -14.04 8.20 -2.93
N ASN A 36 -14.27 8.73 -4.13
CA ASN A 36 -13.85 10.05 -4.56
C ASN A 36 -15.09 10.87 -4.96
N PRO A 37 -15.41 11.99 -4.30
CA PRO A 37 -16.54 12.83 -4.68
C PRO A 37 -16.38 13.48 -6.06
N ALA A 38 -15.14 13.66 -6.52
CA ALA A 38 -14.81 14.10 -7.87
C ALA A 38 -14.63 12.92 -8.84
N ASN A 39 -15.52 11.91 -8.78
CA ASN A 39 -15.50 10.80 -9.73
C ASN A 39 -16.09 11.19 -11.08
N PHE A 40 -15.75 10.41 -12.12
CA PHE A 40 -16.17 10.64 -13.51
C PHE A 40 -17.70 10.77 -13.68
N PHE A 41 -18.47 10.02 -12.90
CA PHE A 41 -19.93 10.03 -12.97
C PHE A 41 -20.57 11.11 -12.09
N GLY A 42 -19.79 11.92 -11.35
CA GLY A 42 -20.30 12.93 -10.43
C GLY A 42 -21.18 12.37 -9.29
N ASN A 43 -21.08 11.07 -9.01
CA ASN A 43 -21.94 10.44 -8.02
C ASN A 43 -21.42 10.75 -6.61
N MET A 44 -22.20 11.50 -5.83
CA MET A 44 -21.84 11.91 -4.47
C MET A 44 -22.18 10.85 -3.40
N GLN A 45 -22.85 9.75 -3.78
CA GLN A 45 -23.21 8.70 -2.84
C GLN A 45 -21.99 7.83 -2.49
N ASN A 46 -21.49 7.99 -1.27
CA ASN A 46 -20.44 7.13 -0.75
C ASN A 46 -21.00 5.80 -0.22
N VAL A 47 -21.07 4.79 -1.09
CA VAL A 47 -21.45 3.42 -0.71
C VAL A 47 -20.34 2.66 0.04
N PHE A 48 -19.13 3.22 0.09
CA PHE A 48 -17.95 2.58 0.67
C PHE A 48 -17.68 2.98 2.13
N GLN A 49 -18.51 3.83 2.73
CA GLN A 49 -18.27 4.38 4.08
C GLN A 49 -18.11 3.31 5.17
N ALA A 50 -18.78 2.17 5.03
CA ALA A 50 -18.69 1.06 5.99
C ALA A 50 -17.48 0.12 5.75
N PHE A 51 -16.72 0.32 4.67
CA PHE A 51 -15.63 -0.55 4.28
C PHE A 51 -14.29 0.02 4.71
N GLN A 52 -13.34 -0.88 5.00
CA GLN A 52 -11.95 -0.51 5.22
C GLN A 52 -11.37 0.13 3.95
N PRO A 53 -10.42 1.07 4.07
CA PRO A 53 -9.76 1.67 2.91
C PRO A 53 -9.06 0.60 2.06
N GLU A 54 -8.76 0.96 0.83
CA GLU A 54 -7.81 0.21 0.03
C GLU A 54 -6.46 0.22 0.76
N ALA A 55 -5.85 -0.95 0.91
CA ALA A 55 -4.53 -1.10 1.48
C ALA A 55 -3.73 -2.09 0.64
N ASN A 56 -2.78 -1.57 -0.11
CA ASN A 56 -1.89 -2.33 -0.97
C ASN A 56 -0.44 -2.13 -0.53
N LEU A 57 0.41 -3.11 -0.86
CA LEU A 57 1.87 -2.95 -0.78
C LEU A 57 2.42 -2.56 -2.15
N LEU A 58 3.13 -1.44 -2.19
CA LEU A 58 3.99 -1.06 -3.31
C LEU A 58 5.39 -1.55 -3.00
N CYS A 59 5.96 -2.36 -3.89
CA CYS A 59 7.27 -2.98 -3.67
C CYS A 59 8.19 -2.68 -4.84
N PHE A 60 9.43 -2.33 -4.53
CA PHE A 60 10.49 -2.09 -5.50
C PHE A 60 11.74 -2.83 -5.05
N HIS A 61 12.50 -3.38 -5.99
CA HIS A 61 13.82 -3.92 -5.68
C HIS A 61 14.69 -2.81 -5.08
N LYS A 62 15.52 -3.10 -4.07
CA LYS A 62 16.32 -2.09 -3.36
C LYS A 62 17.20 -1.21 -4.26
N GLU A 63 17.59 -1.72 -5.42
CA GLU A 63 18.40 -0.98 -6.40
C GLU A 63 17.60 0.04 -7.21
N THR A 64 16.29 -0.15 -7.33
CA THR A 64 15.37 0.76 -8.05
C THR A 64 14.44 1.51 -7.11
N ALA A 65 14.42 1.14 -5.84
CA ALA A 65 13.73 1.80 -4.76
C ALA A 65 14.11 3.29 -4.71
N ALA A 66 13.17 4.14 -5.10
CA ALA A 66 13.23 5.58 -4.81
C ALA A 66 12.62 5.85 -3.44
N ASP A 67 13.06 6.93 -2.79
CA ASP A 67 12.39 7.44 -1.58
C ASP A 67 10.99 7.94 -1.94
N LEU A 68 10.00 7.06 -1.76
CA LEU A 68 8.61 7.35 -2.04
C LEU A 68 8.04 8.28 -0.97
N VAL A 69 7.94 9.56 -1.32
CA VAL A 69 7.33 10.59 -0.47
C VAL A 69 5.82 10.37 -0.38
N GLY A 70 5.26 10.47 0.83
CA GLY A 70 3.82 10.34 1.08
C GLY A 70 3.32 8.90 1.22
N PHE A 71 4.20 7.91 1.10
CA PHE A 71 3.88 6.50 1.31
C PHE A 71 4.60 5.99 2.56
N PRO A 72 3.90 5.46 3.58
CA PRO A 72 4.56 4.91 4.76
C PRO A 72 5.35 3.66 4.39
N GLN A 73 6.65 3.66 4.68
CA GLN A 73 7.47 2.47 4.51
C GLN A 73 7.01 1.36 5.46
N VAL A 74 7.11 0.11 5.02
CA VAL A 74 6.91 -1.07 5.88
C VAL A 74 8.07 -1.19 6.85
N THR A 75 7.79 -1.25 8.16
CA THR A 75 8.83 -1.20 9.21
C THR A 75 9.13 -2.55 9.86
N GLY A 76 8.42 -3.62 9.51
CA GLY A 76 8.66 -4.95 10.07
C GLY A 76 7.68 -6.01 9.56
N LEU A 77 7.96 -7.28 9.89
CA LEU A 77 7.19 -8.44 9.41
C LEU A 77 5.76 -8.53 9.97
N ASP A 78 5.50 -7.84 11.08
CA ASP A 78 4.17 -7.78 11.70
C ASP A 78 3.49 -6.41 11.46
N ASP A 79 4.01 -5.62 10.53
CA ASP A 79 3.44 -4.34 10.16
C ASP A 79 2.14 -4.50 9.36
N ASP A 80 1.27 -3.50 9.44
CA ASP A 80 0.00 -3.48 8.73
C ASP A 80 -0.44 -2.05 8.41
N TRP A 81 -1.42 -1.93 7.52
CA TRP A 81 -1.94 -0.64 7.09
C TRP A 81 -2.52 0.21 8.24
N ARG A 82 -3.00 -0.40 9.34
CA ARG A 82 -3.52 0.36 10.50
C ARG A 82 -2.37 0.99 11.27
N LYS A 83 -1.29 0.24 11.49
CA LYS A 83 -0.04 0.74 12.07
C LYS A 83 0.59 1.79 11.17
N ALA A 84 0.44 1.66 9.85
CA ALA A 84 0.92 2.62 8.86
C ALA A 84 0.16 3.95 8.93
N ILE A 85 -1.18 3.93 8.97
CA ILE A 85 -1.98 5.14 9.17
C ILE A 85 -1.62 5.83 10.48
N ALA A 86 -1.39 5.07 11.55
CA ALA A 86 -1.09 5.65 12.87
C ALA A 86 0.24 6.43 12.93
N ARG A 87 1.10 6.32 11.90
CA ARG A 87 2.38 7.02 11.78
C ARG A 87 2.42 8.00 10.58
N CYS A 88 1.31 8.19 9.87
CA CYS A 88 1.13 9.17 8.80
C CYS A 88 0.85 10.57 9.34
#